data_AF-A0A4Y2QKN1-F1
#
_entry.id   AF-A0A4Y2QKN1-F1
#
_cell.length_a   1.000
_cell.length_b   1.000
_cell.length_c   1.000
_cell.angle_alpha   90.00
_cell.angle_beta   90.00
_cell.angle_gamma   90.00
#
_symmetry.space_group_name_H-M   'P 1'
#
loop_
_entity.id
_entity.type
_entity.pdbx_description
1 polymer ?
#
loop_
_entity_poly.entity_id
_entity_poly.type
_entity_poly.pdbx_seq_one_letter_code
_entity_poly.pdbx_strand_id
1 'polypeptide(L)'
;MNIPAENQVAQLSSVLPLAILQLIAREPEEAAKTYEYVKALLLQRFKLSAEKFRQLFNKHQKAFESTWYDFYYELKNYLEGWLNGLNIKSFEQLKDLMLVDEIKKRTSMDFKEHFMDEWTTIISPTEMVKKIEDFEDVRKTIKQQLSATQTERANKAQFKSRYENFLKKIEH
;
A
#
# COMPACT_ATOMS: atom_id res chain seq x y z
N MET A 1 19.33 -1.57 -36.24
CA MET A 1 19.45 -2.92 -36.83
C MET A 1 18.21 -3.71 -36.46
N ASN A 2 17.53 -4.34 -37.41
CA ASN A 2 16.38 -5.22 -37.15
C ASN A 2 16.92 -6.61 -36.77
N ILE A 3 16.67 -7.05 -35.54
CA ILE A 3 17.03 -8.40 -35.07
C ILE A 3 15.97 -9.37 -35.62
N PRO A 4 16.37 -10.46 -36.31
CA PRO A 4 15.45 -11.51 -36.76
C PRO A 4 14.61 -12.05 -35.59
N ALA A 5 13.31 -12.28 -35.80
CA ALA A 5 12.37 -12.67 -34.73
C ALA A 5 12.82 -13.91 -33.95
N GLU A 6 13.47 -14.86 -34.64
CA GLU A 6 14.07 -16.08 -34.09
C GLU A 6 15.24 -15.83 -33.11
N ASN A 7 15.94 -14.70 -33.23
CA ASN A 7 17.10 -14.37 -32.40
C ASN A 7 16.74 -13.42 -31.23
N GLN A 8 15.54 -12.85 -31.21
CA GLN A 8 15.12 -11.90 -30.18
C GLN A 8 15.03 -12.56 -28.80
N VAL A 9 14.48 -13.78 -28.73
CA VAL A 9 14.36 -14.52 -27.46
C VAL A 9 15.71 -15.00 -26.96
N ALA A 10 16.60 -15.45 -27.85
CA ALA A 10 17.95 -15.89 -27.48
C ALA A 10 18.78 -14.71 -26.92
N GLN A 11 18.69 -13.55 -27.58
CA GLN A 11 19.36 -12.34 -27.11
C GLN A 11 18.79 -11.85 -25.78
N LEU A 12 17.46 -11.85 -25.63
CA LEU A 12 16.79 -11.52 -24.37
C LEU A 12 17.24 -12.46 -23.24
N SER A 13 17.29 -13.77 -23.52
CA SER A 13 17.70 -14.79 -22.54
C SER A 13 19.13 -14.61 -22.05
N SER A 14 20.02 -14.05 -22.87
CA SER A 14 21.41 -13.77 -22.48
C SER A 14 21.57 -12.65 -21.45
N VAL A 15 20.59 -11.72 -21.38
CA VAL A 15 20.61 -10.55 -20.49
C VAL A 15 19.76 -10.79 -19.24
N LEU A 16 18.83 -11.76 -19.29
CA LEU A 16 17.91 -12.04 -18.21
C LEU A 16 18.55 -12.83 -17.07
N PRO A 17 18.27 -12.47 -15.80
CA PRO A 17 18.67 -13.27 -14.65
C PRO A 17 18.12 -14.70 -14.70
N LEU A 18 18.85 -15.65 -14.10
CA LEU A 18 18.48 -17.07 -14.07
C LEU A 18 17.06 -17.33 -13.54
N ALA A 19 16.62 -16.57 -12.55
CA ALA A 19 15.26 -16.66 -12.01
C ALA A 19 14.18 -16.37 -13.06
N ILE A 20 14.47 -15.49 -14.03
CA ILE A 20 13.56 -15.17 -15.12
C ILE A 20 13.56 -16.26 -16.18
N LEU A 21 14.74 -16.81 -16.50
CA LEU A 21 14.88 -17.93 -17.43
C LEU A 21 14.11 -19.17 -16.97
N GLN A 22 14.13 -19.45 -15.66
CA GLN A 22 13.35 -20.54 -15.06
C GLN A 22 11.84 -20.32 -15.17
N LEU A 23 11.38 -19.07 -15.22
CA LEU A 23 9.96 -18.76 -15.45
C LEU A 23 9.57 -19.01 -16.91
N ILE A 24 10.42 -18.61 -17.84
CA ILE A 24 10.20 -18.84 -19.28
C ILE A 24 10.25 -20.35 -19.59
N ALA A 25 11.14 -21.11 -18.96
CA ALA A 25 11.29 -22.56 -19.15
C ALA A 25 10.10 -23.40 -18.63
N ARG A 26 9.18 -22.80 -17.87
CA ARG A 26 7.94 -23.46 -17.40
C ARG A 26 6.77 -23.31 -18.36
N GLU A 27 6.88 -22.42 -19.34
CA GLU A 27 5.88 -22.21 -20.38
C GLU A 27 6.08 -23.21 -21.53
N PRO A 28 5.03 -23.51 -22.33
CA PRO A 28 5.16 -24.40 -23.48
C PRO A 28 6.19 -23.88 -24.49
N GLU A 29 6.93 -24.81 -25.12
CA GLU A 29 8.11 -24.51 -25.93
C GLU A 29 7.80 -23.57 -27.12
N GLU A 30 6.60 -23.66 -27.66
CA GLU A 30 6.09 -22.81 -28.74
C GLU A 30 5.86 -21.35 -28.27
N ALA A 31 5.41 -21.17 -27.03
CA ALA A 31 5.15 -19.86 -26.44
C ALA A 31 6.45 -19.21 -25.92
N ALA A 32 7.36 -20.01 -25.36
CA ALA A 32 8.67 -19.56 -24.87
C ALA A 32 9.61 -19.07 -25.99
N LYS A 33 9.39 -19.51 -27.24
CA LYS A 33 10.13 -19.04 -28.42
C LYS A 33 9.52 -17.78 -29.07
N THR A 34 8.32 -17.38 -28.65
CA THR A 34 7.62 -16.22 -29.20
C THR A 34 7.95 -14.97 -28.40
N TYR A 35 8.66 -14.01 -29.03
CA TYR A 35 9.07 -12.77 -28.36
C TYR A 35 7.89 -11.98 -27.77
N GLU A 36 6.79 -11.82 -28.51
CA GLU A 36 5.61 -11.10 -28.01
C GLU A 36 4.98 -11.77 -26.79
N TYR A 37 4.99 -13.11 -26.74
CA TYR A 37 4.49 -13.85 -25.60
C TYR A 37 5.40 -13.70 -24.37
N VAL A 38 6.71 -13.90 -24.54
CA VAL A 38 7.70 -13.71 -23.46
C VAL A 38 7.67 -12.28 -22.94
N LYS A 39 7.59 -11.29 -23.84
CA LYS A 39 7.44 -9.88 -23.49
C LYS A 39 6.16 -9.64 -22.69
N ALA A 40 5.02 -10.16 -23.12
CA ALA A 40 3.76 -10.03 -22.40
C ALA A 40 3.81 -10.72 -21.02
N LEU A 41 4.39 -11.92 -20.92
CA LEU A 41 4.57 -12.67 -19.69
C LEU A 41 5.44 -11.90 -18.68
N LEU A 42 6.57 -11.38 -19.13
CA LEU A 42 7.46 -10.55 -18.31
C LEU A 42 6.76 -9.26 -17.88
N LEU A 43 6.09 -8.58 -18.80
CA LEU A 43 5.34 -7.37 -18.49
C LEU A 43 4.21 -7.64 -17.50
N GLN A 44 3.51 -8.76 -17.60
CA GLN A 44 2.45 -9.15 -16.68
C GLN A 44 3.02 -9.47 -15.29
N ARG A 45 4.13 -10.21 -15.23
CA ARG A 45 4.70 -10.70 -13.97
C ARG A 45 5.51 -9.65 -13.22
N PHE A 46 6.15 -8.74 -13.95
CA PHE A 46 6.88 -7.59 -13.39
C PHE A 46 6.09 -6.30 -13.45
N LYS A 47 4.78 -6.37 -13.78
CA LYS A 47 3.92 -5.19 -13.77
C LYS A 47 3.93 -4.59 -12.37
N LEU A 48 4.51 -3.41 -12.23
CA LEU A 48 4.42 -2.66 -10.99
C LEU A 48 2.96 -2.29 -10.75
N SER A 49 2.49 -2.49 -9.52
CA SER A 49 1.18 -1.99 -9.12
C SER A 49 1.16 -0.47 -9.11
N ALA A 50 -0.03 0.11 -9.20
CA ALA A 50 -0.20 1.56 -9.09
C ALA A 50 0.41 2.11 -7.79
N GLU A 51 0.27 1.36 -6.68
CA GLU A 51 0.87 1.70 -5.40
C GLU A 51 2.40 1.70 -5.43
N LYS A 52 3.02 0.76 -6.15
CA LYS A 52 4.48 0.75 -6.27
C LYS A 52 5.00 1.95 -7.06
N PHE A 53 4.30 2.36 -8.12
CA PHE A 53 4.60 3.59 -8.84
C PHE A 53 4.44 4.84 -7.97
N ARG A 54 3.36 4.92 -7.17
CA ARG A 54 3.17 6.00 -6.18
C ARG A 54 4.34 6.10 -5.21
N GLN A 55 4.79 4.97 -4.68
CA GLN A 55 5.93 4.93 -3.75
C GLN A 55 7.24 5.38 -4.41
N LEU A 56 7.48 4.94 -5.65
CA LEU A 56 8.63 5.38 -6.43
C LEU A 56 8.55 6.89 -6.63
N PHE A 57 7.43 7.42 -7.15
CA PHE A 57 7.22 8.85 -7.35
C PHE A 57 7.49 9.68 -6.09
N ASN A 58 6.92 9.29 -4.94
CA ASN A 58 7.05 10.04 -3.69
C ASN A 58 8.44 9.97 -3.05
N LYS A 59 9.19 8.86 -3.24
CA LYS A 59 10.50 8.65 -2.62
C LYS A 59 11.67 8.91 -3.59
N HIS A 60 11.37 9.22 -4.84
CA HIS A 60 12.39 9.37 -5.86
C HIS A 60 13.26 10.60 -5.55
N GLN A 61 14.57 10.41 -5.67
CA GLN A 61 15.57 11.45 -5.51
C GLN A 61 16.50 11.39 -6.71
N LYS A 62 17.02 12.55 -7.13
CA LYS A 62 17.97 12.61 -8.22
C LYS A 62 19.25 11.86 -7.82
N ALA A 63 19.64 10.86 -8.59
CA ALA A 63 20.93 10.20 -8.44
C ALA A 63 22.07 11.22 -8.66
N PHE A 64 23.22 10.99 -8.04
CA PHE A 64 24.35 11.91 -8.17
C PHE A 64 24.83 11.98 -9.63
N GLU A 65 24.93 10.82 -10.27
CA GLU A 65 25.38 10.65 -11.65
C GLU A 65 24.35 11.01 -12.75
N SER A 66 23.06 11.17 -12.42
CA SER A 66 22.02 11.42 -13.43
C SER A 66 21.85 12.90 -13.76
N THR A 67 21.32 13.21 -14.95
CA THR A 67 20.94 14.58 -15.30
C THR A 67 19.57 14.93 -14.71
N TRP A 68 19.24 16.23 -14.68
CA TRP A 68 17.89 16.68 -14.32
C TRP A 68 16.82 16.22 -15.32
N TYR A 69 17.20 16.03 -16.60
CA TYR A 69 16.30 15.48 -17.61
C TYR A 69 15.96 14.03 -17.31
N ASP A 70 16.96 13.21 -16.96
CA ASP A 70 16.74 11.80 -16.59
C ASP A 70 15.77 11.71 -15.40
N PHE A 71 16.01 12.50 -14.36
CA PHE A 71 15.12 12.58 -13.20
C PHE A 71 13.70 13.01 -13.54
N TYR A 72 13.54 14.01 -14.42
CA TYR A 72 12.22 14.42 -14.90
C TYR A 72 11.50 13.28 -15.65
N TYR A 73 12.20 12.59 -16.55
CA TYR A 73 11.62 11.49 -17.30
C TYR A 73 11.25 10.31 -16.40
N GLU A 74 12.08 10.00 -15.40
CA GLU A 74 11.78 8.98 -14.40
C GLU A 74 10.54 9.36 -13.58
N LEU A 75 10.46 10.60 -13.06
CA LEU A 75 9.28 11.10 -12.35
C LEU A 75 8.02 11.04 -13.22
N LYS A 76 8.12 11.48 -14.48
CA LYS A 76 7.02 11.44 -15.43
C LYS A 76 6.53 10.00 -15.64
N ASN A 77 7.46 9.06 -15.87
CA ASN A 77 7.14 7.65 -16.05
C ASN A 77 6.45 7.05 -14.81
N TYR A 78 6.92 7.40 -13.60
CA TYR A 78 6.28 6.94 -12.37
C TYR A 78 4.87 7.51 -12.22
N LEU A 79 4.66 8.79 -12.51
CA LEU A 79 3.33 9.40 -12.48
C LEU A 79 2.40 8.74 -13.49
N GLU A 80 2.82 8.59 -14.75
CA GLU A 80 2.03 7.94 -15.79
C GLU A 80 1.70 6.48 -15.43
N GLY A 81 2.66 5.73 -14.91
CA GLY A 81 2.45 4.37 -14.41
C GLY A 81 1.43 4.29 -13.29
N TRP A 82 1.46 5.25 -12.36
CA TRP A 82 0.50 5.35 -11.26
C TRP A 82 -0.92 5.67 -11.77
N LEU A 83 -1.06 6.69 -12.62
CA LEU A 83 -2.35 7.10 -13.19
C LEU A 83 -2.98 5.99 -14.05
N ASN A 84 -2.17 5.32 -14.87
CA ASN A 84 -2.60 4.19 -15.69
C ASN A 84 -3.00 2.99 -14.82
N GLY A 85 -2.27 2.73 -13.73
CA GLY A 85 -2.58 1.65 -12.79
C GLY A 85 -3.92 1.84 -12.06
N LEU A 86 -4.33 3.09 -11.83
CA LEU A 86 -5.63 3.45 -11.24
C LEU A 86 -6.69 3.82 -12.27
N ASN A 87 -6.39 3.74 -13.57
CA ASN A 87 -7.30 4.08 -14.67
C ASN A 87 -7.88 5.51 -14.54
N ILE A 88 -7.03 6.48 -14.17
CA ILE A 88 -7.39 7.90 -14.07
C ILE A 88 -7.51 8.48 -15.47
N LYS A 89 -8.70 8.98 -15.84
CA LYS A 89 -9.00 9.47 -17.20
C LYS A 89 -9.32 10.96 -17.26
N SER A 90 -9.65 11.59 -16.13
CA SER A 90 -10.03 12.99 -16.08
C SER A 90 -9.16 13.80 -15.13
N PHE A 91 -9.09 15.11 -15.37
CA PHE A 91 -8.42 16.03 -14.48
C PHE A 91 -9.08 16.10 -13.09
N GLU A 92 -10.41 15.92 -13.01
CA GLU A 92 -11.12 15.82 -11.73
C GLU A 92 -10.65 14.61 -10.92
N GLN A 93 -10.56 13.43 -11.54
CA GLN A 93 -10.05 12.22 -10.87
C GLN A 93 -8.59 12.38 -10.43
N LEU A 94 -7.78 13.13 -11.19
CA LEU A 94 -6.42 13.47 -10.78
C LEU A 94 -6.40 14.35 -9.54
N LYS A 95 -7.24 15.40 -9.48
CA LYS A 95 -7.36 16.26 -8.29
C LYS A 95 -7.78 15.45 -7.06
N ASP A 96 -8.79 14.60 -7.23
CA ASP A 96 -9.27 13.69 -6.19
C ASP A 96 -8.16 12.77 -5.69
N LEU A 97 -7.39 12.16 -6.60
CA LEU A 97 -6.25 11.33 -6.24
C LEU A 97 -5.18 12.11 -5.47
N MET A 98 -4.87 13.34 -5.87
CA MET A 98 -3.89 14.18 -5.18
C MET A 98 -4.34 14.55 -3.77
N LEU A 99 -5.63 14.88 -3.59
CA LEU A 99 -6.22 15.17 -2.28
C LEU A 99 -6.18 13.93 -1.39
N VAL A 100 -6.56 12.77 -1.94
CA VAL A 100 -6.45 11.49 -1.23
C VAL A 100 -5.01 11.25 -0.80
N ASP A 101 -4.03 11.36 -1.69
CA ASP A 101 -2.61 11.14 -1.37
C ASP A 101 -2.10 12.05 -0.24
N GLU A 102 -2.57 13.30 -0.21
CA GLU A 102 -2.23 14.25 0.84
C GLU A 102 -2.89 13.89 2.19
N ILE A 103 -4.16 13.48 2.17
CA ILE A 103 -4.84 12.95 3.38
C ILE A 103 -4.08 11.73 3.89
N LYS A 104 -3.67 10.81 3.00
CA LYS A 104 -2.91 9.60 3.34
C LYS A 104 -1.64 9.91 4.12
N LYS A 105 -0.93 10.97 3.76
CA LYS A 105 0.32 11.37 4.46
C LYS A 105 0.04 11.77 5.90
N ARG A 106 -1.10 12.41 6.17
CA ARG A 106 -1.48 12.97 7.47
C ARG A 106 -2.19 11.99 8.40
N THR A 107 -2.67 10.85 7.89
CA THR A 107 -3.34 9.85 8.72
C THR A 107 -2.37 9.09 9.64
N SER A 108 -2.84 8.75 10.84
CA SER A 108 -2.10 7.95 11.84
C SER A 108 -1.70 6.55 11.31
N MET A 109 -0.65 5.97 11.90
CA MET A 109 -0.14 4.65 11.49
C MET A 109 -1.14 3.52 11.80
N ASP A 110 -1.81 3.57 12.95
CA ASP A 110 -2.83 2.59 13.37
C ASP A 110 -3.93 2.43 12.31
N PHE A 111 -4.39 3.55 11.76
CA PHE A 111 -5.39 3.54 10.70
C PHE A 111 -4.83 2.91 9.43
N LYS A 112 -3.60 3.31 9.04
CA LYS A 112 -2.95 2.80 7.81
C LYS A 112 -2.81 1.29 7.84
N GLU A 113 -2.42 0.73 8.98
CA GLU A 113 -2.27 -0.73 9.16
C GLU A 113 -3.61 -1.45 9.03
N HIS A 114 -4.69 -0.87 9.57
CA HIS A 114 -6.03 -1.47 9.52
C HIS A 114 -6.62 -1.52 8.11
N PHE A 115 -6.30 -0.55 7.25
CA PHE A 115 -6.90 -0.40 5.92
C PHE A 115 -5.93 -0.62 4.76
N MET A 116 -4.73 -1.18 4.97
CA MET A 116 -3.67 -1.21 3.94
C MET A 116 -4.13 -1.68 2.55
N ASP A 117 -4.95 -2.73 2.49
CA ASP A 117 -5.38 -3.34 1.23
C ASP A 117 -6.37 -2.44 0.47
N GLU A 118 -7.44 -2.00 1.14
CA GLU A 118 -8.49 -1.14 0.57
C GLU A 118 -7.98 0.27 0.26
N TRP A 119 -7.01 0.75 1.04
CA TRP A 119 -6.52 2.11 0.98
C TRP A 119 -5.78 2.43 -0.33
N THR A 120 -5.19 1.43 -0.98
CA THR A 120 -4.49 1.62 -2.26
C THR A 120 -5.44 1.88 -3.43
N THR A 121 -6.73 1.53 -3.29
CA THR A 121 -7.74 1.64 -4.35
C THR A 121 -8.69 2.82 -4.20
N ILE A 122 -8.77 3.43 -3.00
CA ILE A 122 -9.63 4.60 -2.77
C ILE A 122 -9.05 5.79 -3.52
N ILE A 123 -9.84 6.35 -4.43
CA ILE A 123 -9.54 7.58 -5.18
C ILE A 123 -10.44 8.75 -4.78
N SER A 124 -11.54 8.51 -4.05
CA SER A 124 -12.46 9.55 -3.62
C SER A 124 -12.03 10.18 -2.28
N PRO A 125 -11.82 11.50 -2.20
CA PRO A 125 -11.47 12.17 -0.95
C PRO A 125 -12.56 12.09 0.11
N THR A 126 -13.84 12.11 -0.28
CA THR A 126 -14.94 12.06 0.68
C THR A 126 -15.11 10.67 1.28
N GLU A 127 -14.98 9.62 0.46
CA GLU A 127 -14.95 8.24 0.93
C GLU A 127 -13.80 8.00 1.91
N MET A 128 -12.64 8.58 1.59
CA MET A 128 -11.45 8.54 2.41
C MET A 128 -11.67 9.15 3.80
N VAL A 129 -12.19 10.39 3.84
CA VAL A 129 -12.48 11.10 5.09
C VAL A 129 -13.48 10.31 5.92
N LYS A 130 -14.56 9.82 5.30
CA LYS A 130 -15.59 9.03 5.97
C LYS A 130 -15.00 7.81 6.67
N LYS A 131 -14.15 7.02 5.99
CA LYS A 131 -13.50 5.85 6.60
C LYS A 131 -12.63 6.24 7.80
N ILE A 132 -11.93 7.37 7.72
CA ILE A 132 -11.12 7.90 8.83
C ILE A 132 -12.00 8.25 10.03
N GLU A 133 -13.08 8.99 9.82
CA GLU A 133 -14.03 9.38 10.87
C GLU A 133 -14.67 8.15 11.52
N ASP A 134 -15.17 7.20 10.72
CA ASP A 134 -15.77 5.95 11.19
C ASP A 134 -14.80 5.16 12.09
N PHE A 135 -13.52 5.07 11.69
CA PHE A 135 -12.49 4.41 12.51
C PHE A 135 -12.20 5.15 13.82
N GLU A 136 -12.12 6.48 13.77
CA GLU A 136 -11.85 7.30 14.96
C GLU A 136 -13.00 7.20 15.98
N ASP A 137 -14.25 7.16 15.51
CA ASP A 137 -15.43 7.00 16.35
C ASP A 137 -15.51 5.63 17.01
N VAL A 138 -15.22 4.56 16.26
CA VAL A 138 -15.12 3.20 16.81
C VAL A 138 -14.02 3.14 17.87
N ARG A 139 -12.85 3.71 17.56
CA ARG A 139 -11.71 3.74 18.49
C ARG A 139 -12.03 4.53 19.75
N LYS A 140 -12.76 5.65 19.63
CA LYS A 140 -13.19 6.47 20.77
C LYS A 140 -14.17 5.70 21.66
N THR A 141 -15.15 5.04 21.06
CA THR A 141 -16.12 4.18 21.77
C THR A 141 -15.41 3.07 22.54
N ILE A 142 -14.49 2.34 21.90
CA ILE A 142 -13.72 1.27 22.54
C ILE A 142 -12.90 1.80 23.71
N LYS A 143 -12.20 2.94 23.53
CA LYS A 143 -11.42 3.56 24.60
C LYS A 143 -12.29 3.94 25.81
N GLN A 144 -13.47 4.49 25.56
CA GLN A 144 -14.43 4.85 26.61
C GLN A 144 -14.96 3.62 27.36
N GLN A 145 -15.24 2.52 26.65
CA GLN A 145 -15.66 1.28 27.32
C GLN A 145 -14.55 0.65 28.16
N LEU A 146 -13.31 0.67 27.68
CA LEU A 146 -12.17 0.16 28.44
C LEU A 146 -11.92 0.97 29.71
N SER A 147 -12.02 2.31 29.65
CA SER A 147 -11.86 3.17 30.83
C SER A 147 -13.02 3.03 31.82
N ALA A 148 -14.25 2.90 31.35
CA ALA A 148 -15.42 2.62 32.20
C ALA A 148 -15.26 1.28 32.93
N THR A 149 -14.85 0.23 32.21
CA THR A 149 -14.62 -1.11 32.78
C THR A 149 -13.49 -1.10 33.83
N GLN A 150 -12.42 -0.34 33.59
CA GLN A 150 -11.34 -0.19 34.58
C GLN A 150 -11.81 0.56 35.83
N THR A 151 -12.61 1.62 35.67
CA THR A 151 -13.18 2.40 36.77
C THR A 151 -14.12 1.56 37.62
N GLU A 152 -14.99 0.74 36.99
CA GLU A 152 -15.85 -0.20 37.71
C GLU A 152 -15.08 -1.26 38.49
N ARG A 153 -13.99 -1.81 37.92
CA ARG A 153 -13.11 -2.75 38.60
C ARG A 153 -12.43 -2.11 39.81
N ALA A 154 -11.96 -0.87 39.68
CA ALA A 154 -11.35 -0.12 40.78
C ALA A 154 -12.35 0.16 41.91
N ASN A 155 -13.57 0.59 41.56
CA ASN A 155 -14.64 0.85 42.53
C ASN A 155 -15.05 -0.43 43.29
N LYS A 156 -15.18 -1.57 42.59
CA LYS A 156 -15.47 -2.88 43.23
C LYS A 156 -14.35 -3.31 44.18
N ALA A 157 -13.09 -3.13 43.79
CA ALA A 157 -11.94 -3.46 44.63
C ALA A 157 -11.90 -2.59 45.91
N GLN A 158 -12.18 -1.29 45.77
CA GLN A 158 -12.24 -0.36 46.90
C GLN A 158 -13.38 -0.70 47.86
N PHE A 159 -14.57 -1.04 47.33
CA PHE A 159 -15.71 -1.44 48.15
C PHE A 159 -15.42 -2.72 48.94
N LYS A 160 -14.83 -3.73 48.28
CA LYS A 160 -14.45 -4.99 48.95
C LYS A 160 -13.45 -4.76 50.09
N SER A 161 -12.43 -3.94 49.86
CA SER A 161 -11.45 -3.56 50.90
C SER A 161 -12.12 -2.84 52.08
N ARG A 162 -13.05 -1.93 51.81
CA ARG A 162 -13.78 -1.20 52.86
C ARG A 162 -14.68 -2.11 53.69
N TYR A 163 -15.32 -3.09 53.06
CA TYR A 163 -16.15 -4.09 53.73
C TYR A 163 -15.32 -5.04 54.60
N GLU A 164 -14.18 -5.55 54.09
CA GLU A 164 -13.27 -6.39 54.88
C GLU A 164 -12.71 -5.64 56.11
N ASN A 165 -12.35 -4.36 55.95
CA ASN A 165 -11.91 -3.52 57.07
C ASN A 165 -13.02 -3.22 58.07
N PHE A 166 -14.28 -3.15 57.62
CA PHE A 166 -15.43 -3.00 58.50
C PHE A 166 -15.64 -4.27 59.31
N LEU A 167 -15.67 -5.45 58.69
CA LEU A 167 -15.83 -6.74 59.39
C LEU A 167 -14.76 -6.94 60.49
N LYS A 168 -13.49 -6.67 60.18
CA LYS A 168 -12.38 -6.75 61.15
C LYS A 168 -12.54 -5.86 62.38
N LYS A 169 -13.33 -4.77 62.28
CA LYS A 169 -13.59 -3.85 63.41
C LYS A 169 -14.75 -4.30 64.31
N ILE A 170 -15.57 -5.26 63.86
CA ILE A 170 -16.75 -5.74 64.62
C ILE A 170 -16.40 -7.02 65.38
N GLU A 171 -15.34 -7.73 64.97
CA GLU A 171 -14.85 -8.96 65.60
C GLU A 171 -13.88 -8.72 66.79
N HIS A 172 -13.63 -7.45 67.15
CA HIS A 172 -12.85 -7.03 68.33
C HIS A 172 -13.68 -6.13 69.24
#